data_AF-A0A1F4C499-F1
#
_entry.id   AF-A0A1F4C499-F1
#
_cell.length_a   1.000
_cell.length_b   1.000
_cell.length_c   1.000
_cell.angle_alpha   90.00
_cell.angle_beta   90.00
_cell.angle_gamma   90.00
#
_symmetry.space_group_name_H-M   'P 1'
#
loop_
_entity.id
_entity.type
_entity.pdbx_description
1 polymer ?
#
loop_
_entity_poly.entity_id
_entity_poly.type
_entity_poly.pdbx_seq_one_letter_code
_entity_poly.pdbx_strand_id
1 'polypeptide(L)'
;LLHVAQRKTGLSDFGDDGFRMPLRTLIRSYNEEGGLACVARLIMRRKISAALVNRLLVTNALHRHPEILQVPIRRPIFIVSLPRTGTTFLHKLLAQDPHARPLLAWETLMPARRPADIDRGLDPRIKRAQCLVKVLMSLAPALRTIHDIDPQGPEECGMLLQNTFVHAAQVSPIYREWYLRQPVEVIEAAYREYRQQLQLLHWERPHEGHWLLKSPLHLYAIGALRPVFPDAAIILIHRDPRRAIASMGSFLSVADDVLTDDAGGDDTERRAAPGPLVVRWVAEGLRRAEAARAHVEPGRLYDMYYHELVADPLGAVQRLYAHFGYPYTREFETRASAWLMEHPQHKHGEHRYDLEQLGLDHRMIEDTFSWYTERYHIPPESPSTAVTPAPRRMPG
;
A
#
# COMPACT_ATOMS: atom_id res chain seq x y z
N LEU A 1 12.54 12.05 -18.82
CA LEU A 1 11.65 10.93 -18.42
C LEU A 1 10.39 10.87 -19.29
N LEU A 2 9.67 11.98 -19.48
CA LEU A 2 8.51 12.07 -20.38
C LEU A 2 8.81 11.54 -21.80
N HIS A 3 9.84 12.07 -22.49
CA HIS A 3 10.26 11.58 -23.82
C HIS A 3 10.62 10.08 -23.86
N VAL A 4 11.03 9.48 -22.73
CA VAL A 4 11.30 8.03 -22.67
C VAL A 4 9.99 7.24 -22.64
N ALA A 5 9.01 7.71 -21.86
CA ALA A 5 7.69 7.09 -21.82
C ALA A 5 6.96 7.21 -23.17
N GLN A 6 7.04 8.38 -23.81
CA GLN A 6 6.47 8.62 -25.14
C GLN A 6 7.08 7.69 -26.19
N ARG A 7 8.42 7.59 -26.26
CA ARG A 7 9.09 6.64 -27.17
C ARG A 7 8.73 5.18 -26.94
N LYS A 8 8.51 4.77 -25.68
CA LYS A 8 8.13 3.38 -25.34
C LYS A 8 6.70 3.01 -25.76
N THR A 9 5.83 4.01 -25.92
CA THR A 9 4.39 3.80 -26.14
C THR A 9 3.92 4.27 -27.51
N GLY A 10 4.63 5.20 -28.14
CA GLY A 10 4.17 5.94 -29.32
C GLY A 10 3.12 7.00 -28.99
N LEU A 11 2.84 7.27 -27.71
CA LEU A 11 1.81 8.19 -27.25
C LEU A 11 2.43 9.48 -26.69
N SER A 12 1.73 10.61 -26.78
CA SER A 12 2.22 11.91 -26.31
C SER A 12 1.37 12.55 -25.20
N ASP A 13 0.13 12.10 -25.05
CA ASP A 13 -0.87 12.70 -24.16
C ASP A 13 -0.90 12.04 -22.78
N PHE A 14 -0.50 12.80 -21.76
CA PHE A 14 -0.47 12.37 -20.36
C PHE A 14 -1.75 12.73 -19.60
N GLY A 15 -2.78 13.27 -20.27
CA GLY A 15 -3.96 13.82 -19.61
C GLY A 15 -3.66 15.12 -18.87
N ASP A 16 -4.35 15.35 -17.75
CA ASP A 16 -4.17 16.55 -16.93
C ASP A 16 -2.72 16.73 -16.46
N ASP A 17 -2.24 17.98 -16.44
CA ASP A 17 -0.85 18.35 -16.13
C ASP A 17 -0.55 18.38 -14.62
N GLY A 18 -1.54 18.14 -13.75
CA GLY A 18 -1.43 18.15 -12.29
C GLY A 18 -0.39 17.18 -11.74
N PHE A 19 -0.02 16.12 -12.48
CA PHE A 19 1.03 15.17 -12.08
C PHE A 19 2.45 15.76 -12.16
N ARG A 20 2.67 16.84 -12.93
CA ARG A 20 4.02 17.35 -13.21
C ARG A 20 4.70 17.92 -11.99
N MET A 21 3.95 18.62 -11.14
CA MET A 21 4.47 19.17 -9.89
C MET A 21 4.91 18.02 -8.93
N PRO A 22 4.03 17.06 -8.55
CA PRO A 22 4.44 15.95 -7.69
C PRO A 22 5.62 15.16 -8.27
N LEU A 23 5.65 14.93 -9.58
CA LEU A 23 6.78 14.29 -10.26
C LEU A 23 8.08 15.09 -10.10
N ARG A 24 8.04 16.41 -10.29
CA ARG A 24 9.22 17.27 -10.07
C ARG A 24 9.69 17.22 -8.63
N THR A 25 8.76 17.24 -7.66
CA THR A 25 9.10 17.13 -6.24
C THR A 25 9.74 15.78 -5.91
N LEU A 26 9.23 14.69 -6.48
CA LEU A 26 9.81 13.36 -6.32
C LEU A 26 11.22 13.25 -6.92
N ILE A 27 11.42 13.80 -8.12
CA ILE A 27 12.75 13.81 -8.75
C ILE A 27 13.71 14.69 -7.95
N ARG A 28 13.24 15.86 -7.49
CA ARG A 28 14.01 16.77 -6.65
C ARG A 28 14.46 16.07 -5.37
N SER A 29 13.56 15.34 -4.72
CA SER A 29 13.89 14.67 -3.47
C SER A 29 14.95 13.59 -3.64
N TYR A 30 14.88 12.80 -4.71
CA TYR A 30 15.96 11.85 -5.05
C TYR A 30 17.28 12.53 -5.42
N ASN A 31 17.27 13.76 -5.97
CA ASN A 31 18.50 14.44 -6.35
C ASN A 31 19.15 15.20 -5.17
N GLU A 32 18.34 15.78 -4.27
CA GLU A 32 18.81 16.67 -3.20
C GLU A 32 19.09 15.97 -1.88
N GLU A 33 18.37 14.89 -1.55
CA GLU A 33 18.61 14.15 -0.29
C GLU A 33 19.92 13.35 -0.30
N GLY A 34 20.61 13.29 -1.45
CA GLY A 34 21.91 12.64 -1.58
C GLY A 34 21.84 11.13 -1.41
N GLY A 35 23.00 10.47 -1.34
CA GLY A 35 23.12 9.07 -0.93
C GLY A 35 22.70 8.01 -1.96
N LEU A 36 21.81 8.31 -2.92
CA LEU A 36 21.27 7.29 -3.82
C LEU A 36 22.36 6.55 -4.61
N ALA A 37 22.52 5.25 -4.33
CA ALA A 37 23.37 4.31 -5.04
C ALA A 37 23.08 4.29 -6.54
N CYS A 38 24.07 3.94 -7.35
CA CYS A 38 23.87 3.87 -8.81
C CYS A 38 22.71 2.91 -9.19
N VAL A 39 22.66 1.75 -8.54
CA VAL A 39 21.59 0.75 -8.75
C VAL A 39 20.22 1.30 -8.30
N ALA A 40 20.17 2.00 -7.17
CA ALA A 40 18.96 2.62 -6.66
C ALA A 40 18.42 3.72 -7.60
N ARG A 41 19.28 4.56 -8.15
CA ARG A 41 18.91 5.55 -9.19
C ARG A 41 18.30 4.87 -10.41
N LEU A 42 18.88 3.75 -10.85
CA LEU A 42 18.33 2.97 -11.97
C LEU A 42 16.94 2.40 -11.64
N ILE A 43 16.75 1.84 -10.45
CA ILE A 43 15.46 1.31 -9.98
C ILE A 43 14.42 2.43 -9.95
N MET A 44 14.72 3.58 -9.32
CA MET A 44 13.77 4.70 -9.23
C MET A 44 13.45 5.30 -10.60
N ARG A 45 14.45 5.46 -11.47
CA ARG A 45 14.25 5.89 -12.86
C ARG A 45 13.33 4.93 -13.62
N ARG A 46 13.46 3.62 -13.41
CA ARG A 46 12.58 2.61 -14.01
C ARG A 46 11.17 2.68 -13.46
N LYS A 47 10.98 2.82 -12.14
CA LYS A 47 9.66 3.00 -11.51
C LYS A 47 8.94 4.24 -12.02
N ILE A 48 9.60 5.40 -12.03
CA ILE A 48 9.02 6.64 -12.57
C ILE A 48 8.70 6.50 -14.07
N SER A 49 9.60 5.88 -14.85
CA SER A 49 9.33 5.62 -16.27
C SER A 49 8.14 4.68 -16.48
N ALA A 50 7.92 3.70 -15.60
CA ALA A 50 6.79 2.78 -15.69
C ALA A 50 5.48 3.50 -15.34
N ALA A 51 5.46 4.30 -14.28
CA ALA A 51 4.31 5.13 -13.91
C ALA A 51 3.88 6.08 -15.04
N LEU A 52 4.85 6.74 -15.69
CA LEU A 52 4.58 7.59 -16.86
C LEU A 52 4.04 6.81 -18.07
N VAL A 53 4.54 5.59 -18.30
CA VAL A 53 4.02 4.70 -19.36
C VAL A 53 2.59 4.28 -19.06
N ASN A 54 2.30 3.89 -17.81
CA ASN A 54 0.95 3.55 -17.38
C ASN A 54 -0.01 4.74 -17.57
N ARG A 55 0.41 5.96 -17.19
CA ARG A 55 -0.38 7.17 -17.39
C ARG A 55 -0.74 7.38 -18.87
N LEU A 56 0.23 7.32 -19.78
CA LEU A 56 -0.03 7.42 -21.23
C LEU A 56 -1.02 6.37 -21.73
N LEU A 57 -0.85 5.11 -21.30
CA LEU A 57 -1.70 4.01 -21.75
C LEU A 57 -3.13 4.11 -21.19
N VAL A 58 -3.28 4.50 -19.93
CA VAL A 58 -4.59 4.73 -19.30
C VAL A 58 -5.30 5.90 -19.98
N THR A 59 -4.63 7.05 -20.15
CA THR A 59 -5.20 8.21 -20.84
C THR A 59 -5.66 7.85 -22.25
N ASN A 60 -4.83 7.15 -23.02
CA ASN A 60 -5.20 6.71 -24.36
C ASN A 60 -6.39 5.74 -24.35
N ALA A 61 -6.47 4.82 -23.39
CA ALA A 61 -7.63 3.92 -23.26
C ALA A 61 -8.91 4.71 -22.97
N LEU A 62 -8.87 5.67 -22.05
CA LEU A 62 -10.02 6.51 -21.71
C LEU A 62 -10.47 7.42 -22.88
N HIS A 63 -9.53 7.93 -23.68
CA HIS A 63 -9.87 8.72 -24.87
C HIS A 63 -10.50 7.88 -25.98
N ARG A 64 -10.05 6.62 -26.14
CA ARG A 64 -10.62 5.70 -27.13
C ARG A 64 -11.96 5.12 -26.70
N HIS A 65 -12.15 4.94 -25.40
CA HIS A 65 -13.32 4.31 -24.78
C HIS A 65 -13.84 5.18 -23.63
N PRO A 66 -14.45 6.34 -23.93
CA PRO A 66 -14.97 7.24 -22.89
C PRO A 66 -16.07 6.59 -22.03
N GLU A 67 -16.73 5.54 -22.51
CA GLU A 67 -17.68 4.72 -21.76
C GLU A 67 -17.08 4.08 -20.50
N ILE A 68 -15.75 3.90 -20.44
CA ILE A 68 -15.05 3.42 -19.24
C ILE A 68 -15.37 4.32 -18.04
N LEU A 69 -15.45 5.64 -18.25
CA LEU A 69 -15.73 6.60 -17.18
C LEU A 69 -17.13 6.45 -16.58
N GLN A 70 -18.05 5.75 -17.28
CA GLN A 70 -19.40 5.47 -16.81
C GLN A 70 -19.49 4.16 -16.02
N VAL A 71 -18.45 3.31 -16.05
CA VAL A 71 -18.43 2.05 -15.31
C VAL A 71 -18.52 2.32 -13.81
N PRO A 72 -19.56 1.84 -13.12
CA PRO A 72 -19.73 2.14 -11.70
C PRO A 72 -18.82 1.27 -10.84
N ILE A 73 -18.09 1.89 -9.91
CA ILE A 73 -17.37 1.19 -8.84
C ILE A 73 -18.29 1.14 -7.63
N ARG A 74 -19.20 0.14 -7.61
CA ARG A 74 -20.23 0.04 -6.58
C ARG A 74 -19.68 -0.59 -5.30
N ARG A 75 -19.96 0.05 -4.16
CA ARG A 75 -19.67 -0.42 -2.80
C ARG A 75 -18.31 -1.12 -2.69
N PRO A 76 -17.19 -0.45 -3.06
CA PRO A 76 -15.87 -1.03 -2.87
C PRO A 76 -15.55 -1.15 -1.38
N ILE A 77 -14.90 -2.24 -0.98
CA ILE A 77 -14.32 -2.39 0.35
C ILE A 77 -12.91 -1.83 0.33
N PHE A 78 -12.62 -0.86 1.20
CA PHE A 78 -11.29 -0.32 1.44
C PHE A 78 -10.79 -0.77 2.82
N ILE A 79 -9.77 -1.62 2.84
CA ILE A 79 -9.01 -1.92 4.05
C ILE A 79 -7.96 -0.83 4.26
N VAL A 80 -8.15 -0.07 5.35
CA VAL A 80 -7.34 1.06 5.77
C VAL A 80 -6.67 0.74 7.09
N SER A 81 -5.37 1.01 7.19
CA SER A 81 -4.66 0.79 8.44
C SER A 81 -3.31 1.47 8.53
N LEU A 82 -2.73 1.41 9.72
CA LEU A 82 -1.29 1.51 9.89
C LEU A 82 -0.58 0.32 9.20
N PRO A 83 0.68 0.48 8.76
CA PRO A 83 1.49 -0.67 8.33
C PRO A 83 1.53 -1.78 9.40
N ARG A 84 1.54 -3.05 8.95
CA ARG A 84 1.66 -4.27 9.79
C ARG A 84 0.55 -4.51 10.83
N THR A 85 -0.66 -4.03 10.61
CA THR A 85 -1.81 -4.32 11.49
C THR A 85 -2.67 -5.49 11.02
N GLY A 86 -2.07 -6.51 10.40
CA GLY A 86 -2.82 -7.68 9.93
C GLY A 86 -3.65 -7.44 8.66
N THR A 87 -3.49 -6.32 7.96
CA THR A 87 -4.26 -6.05 6.74
C THR A 87 -4.02 -7.03 5.62
N THR A 88 -2.82 -7.59 5.49
CA THR A 88 -2.58 -8.66 4.49
C THR A 88 -3.34 -9.93 4.87
N PHE A 89 -3.49 -10.24 6.16
CA PHE A 89 -4.30 -11.37 6.63
C PHE A 89 -5.78 -11.13 6.29
N LEU A 90 -6.35 -10.00 6.70
CA LEU A 90 -7.74 -9.66 6.36
C LEU A 90 -7.97 -9.62 4.84
N HIS A 91 -7.04 -9.01 4.08
CA HIS A 91 -7.15 -8.91 2.63
C HIS A 91 -7.22 -10.28 1.97
N LYS A 92 -6.35 -11.22 2.36
CA LYS A 92 -6.35 -12.59 1.83
C LYS A 92 -7.56 -13.41 2.29
N LEU A 93 -8.03 -13.17 3.52
CA LEU A 93 -9.24 -13.80 4.06
C LEU A 93 -10.49 -13.35 3.28
N LEU A 94 -10.69 -12.04 3.11
CA LEU A 94 -11.80 -11.48 2.33
C LEU A 94 -11.71 -11.84 0.84
N ALA A 95 -10.50 -12.01 0.30
CA ALA A 95 -10.31 -12.49 -1.08
C ALA A 95 -10.79 -13.93 -1.31
N GLN A 96 -11.16 -14.68 -0.26
CA GLN A 96 -11.81 -15.98 -0.40
C GLN A 96 -13.29 -15.87 -0.79
N ASP A 97 -13.91 -14.69 -0.68
CA ASP A 97 -15.28 -14.45 -1.11
C ASP A 97 -15.37 -14.50 -2.65
N PRO A 98 -16.20 -15.37 -3.25
CA PRO A 98 -16.37 -15.41 -4.71
C PRO A 98 -16.87 -14.08 -5.31
N HIS A 99 -17.53 -13.25 -4.49
CA HIS A 99 -18.01 -11.92 -4.87
C HIS A 99 -17.01 -10.80 -4.53
N ALA A 100 -15.85 -11.09 -3.98
CA ALA A 100 -14.77 -10.12 -3.85
C ALA A 100 -13.86 -10.18 -5.09
N ARG A 101 -13.62 -9.01 -5.69
CA ARG A 101 -12.62 -8.81 -6.75
C ARG A 101 -11.43 -8.08 -6.13
N PRO A 102 -10.40 -8.81 -5.64
CA PRO A 102 -9.17 -8.17 -5.22
C PRO A 102 -8.49 -7.52 -6.42
N LEU A 103 -7.75 -6.46 -6.15
CA LEU A 103 -6.83 -5.89 -7.12
C LEU A 103 -5.61 -6.81 -7.25
N LEU A 104 -5.28 -7.27 -8.46
CA LEU A 104 -4.19 -8.24 -8.66
C LEU A 104 -2.86 -7.55 -8.95
N ALA A 105 -1.73 -8.15 -8.54
CA ALA A 105 -0.41 -7.52 -8.72
C ALA A 105 -0.08 -7.15 -10.17
N TRP A 106 -0.43 -7.98 -11.15
CA TRP A 106 -0.21 -7.64 -12.55
C TRP A 106 -1.10 -6.47 -13.03
N GLU A 107 -2.31 -6.33 -12.48
CA GLU A 107 -3.22 -5.21 -12.74
C GLU A 107 -2.67 -3.91 -12.14
N THR A 108 -2.04 -3.97 -10.97
CA THR A 108 -1.44 -2.79 -10.34
C THR A 108 -0.19 -2.31 -11.05
N LEU A 109 0.63 -3.24 -11.54
CA LEU A 109 1.84 -2.92 -12.28
C LEU A 109 1.54 -2.35 -13.66
N MET A 110 0.48 -2.85 -14.32
CA MET A 110 0.09 -2.50 -15.69
C MET A 110 -1.44 -2.40 -15.83
N PRO A 111 -2.06 -1.28 -15.42
CA PRO A 111 -3.52 -1.13 -15.43
C PRO A 111 -4.15 -1.09 -16.82
N ALA A 112 -3.37 -0.74 -17.85
CA ALA A 112 -3.85 -0.61 -19.22
C ALA A 112 -3.08 -1.55 -20.16
N ARG A 113 -3.79 -2.17 -21.11
CA ARG A 113 -3.16 -2.91 -22.20
C ARG A 113 -2.41 -1.96 -23.13
N ARG A 114 -1.31 -2.43 -23.72
CA ARG A 114 -0.73 -1.71 -24.88
C ARG A 114 -1.61 -1.97 -26.10
N PRO A 115 -1.67 -1.06 -27.07
CA PRO A 115 -2.42 -1.29 -28.31
C PRO A 115 -2.05 -2.62 -29.00
N ALA A 116 -0.77 -2.99 -28.98
CA ALA A 116 -0.28 -4.24 -29.58
C ALA A 116 -0.68 -5.52 -28.80
N ASP A 117 -1.22 -5.38 -27.59
CA ASP A 117 -1.64 -6.49 -26.73
C ASP A 117 -3.14 -6.79 -26.82
N ILE A 118 -3.91 -5.92 -27.50
CA ILE A 118 -5.34 -6.13 -27.73
C ILE A 118 -5.50 -7.42 -28.58
N ASP A 119 -6.49 -8.24 -28.24
CA ASP A 119 -6.83 -9.53 -28.87
C ASP A 119 -5.81 -10.67 -28.76
N ARG A 120 -4.76 -10.52 -27.95
CA ARG A 120 -3.81 -11.61 -27.66
C ARG A 120 -4.33 -12.52 -26.54
N GLY A 121 -5.20 -13.48 -26.86
CA GLY A 121 -5.61 -14.60 -25.99
C GLY A 121 -5.40 -14.40 -24.48
N LEU A 122 -4.39 -15.09 -23.91
CA LEU A 122 -3.94 -14.87 -22.53
C LEU A 122 -3.30 -13.49 -22.35
N ASP A 123 -3.75 -12.74 -21.34
CA ASP A 123 -3.31 -11.37 -21.10
C ASP A 123 -1.76 -11.29 -20.92
N PRO A 124 -1.03 -10.64 -21.84
CA PRO A 124 0.43 -10.62 -21.81
C PRO A 124 0.99 -9.85 -20.61
N ARG A 125 0.17 -9.04 -19.92
CA ARG A 125 0.57 -8.34 -18.69
C ARG A 125 0.92 -9.33 -17.57
N ILE A 126 0.28 -10.49 -17.50
CA ILE A 126 0.56 -11.51 -16.48
C ILE A 126 2.02 -11.98 -16.59
N LYS A 127 2.44 -12.41 -17.79
CA LYS A 127 3.83 -12.87 -18.03
C LYS A 127 4.86 -11.77 -17.80
N ARG A 128 4.53 -10.52 -18.16
CA ARG A 128 5.39 -9.36 -17.91
C ARG A 128 5.53 -9.06 -16.41
N ALA A 129 4.44 -9.15 -15.64
CA ALA A 129 4.46 -8.97 -14.20
C ALA A 129 5.30 -10.05 -13.52
N GLN A 130 5.13 -11.32 -13.89
CA GLN A 130 5.96 -12.42 -13.41
C GLN A 130 7.46 -12.17 -13.66
N CYS A 131 7.81 -11.71 -14.87
CA CYS A 131 9.20 -11.36 -15.20
C CYS A 131 9.72 -10.19 -14.36
N LEU A 132 8.93 -9.12 -14.22
CA LEU A 132 9.31 -7.94 -13.46
C LEU A 132 9.53 -8.25 -11.98
N VAL A 133 8.58 -8.98 -11.37
CA VAL A 133 8.68 -9.42 -9.97
C VAL A 133 9.91 -10.30 -9.78
N LYS A 134 10.15 -11.27 -10.67
CA LYS A 134 11.35 -12.13 -10.62
C LYS A 134 12.63 -11.31 -10.63
N VAL A 135 12.75 -10.35 -11.55
CA VAL A 135 13.95 -9.48 -11.65
C VAL A 135 14.12 -8.62 -10.41
N LEU A 136 13.06 -7.98 -9.92
CA LEU A 136 13.11 -7.15 -8.71
C LEU A 136 13.56 -7.98 -7.50
N MET A 137 12.97 -9.16 -7.33
CA MET A 137 13.25 -10.07 -6.22
C MET A 137 14.61 -10.76 -6.32
N SER A 138 15.28 -10.68 -7.46
CA SER A 138 16.69 -11.10 -7.64
C SER A 138 17.66 -9.95 -7.38
N LEU A 139 17.32 -8.72 -7.74
CA LEU A 139 18.17 -7.54 -7.55
C LEU A 139 18.17 -7.01 -6.11
N ALA A 140 17.06 -7.17 -5.40
CA ALA A 140 16.94 -6.76 -4.01
C ALA A 140 16.25 -7.85 -3.16
N PRO A 141 16.92 -8.98 -2.89
CA PRO A 141 16.34 -10.09 -2.13
C PRO A 141 15.83 -9.68 -0.74
N ALA A 142 16.48 -8.67 -0.11
CA ALA A 142 16.06 -8.10 1.16
C ALA A 142 14.63 -7.52 1.13
N LEU A 143 14.11 -7.11 -0.03
CA LEU A 143 12.73 -6.63 -0.14
C LEU A 143 11.68 -7.75 0.03
N ARG A 144 12.05 -9.04 -0.13
CA ARG A 144 11.13 -10.17 0.06
C ARG A 144 10.63 -10.27 1.50
N THR A 145 11.45 -9.90 2.48
CA THR A 145 11.07 -9.93 3.90
C THR A 145 10.06 -8.84 4.24
N ILE A 146 10.03 -7.77 3.45
CA ILE A 146 9.12 -6.65 3.60
C ILE A 146 7.82 -6.90 2.83
N HIS A 147 7.92 -7.26 1.55
CA HIS A 147 6.79 -7.37 0.64
C HIS A 147 7.03 -8.43 -0.44
N ASP A 148 6.56 -9.65 -0.15
CA ASP A 148 6.56 -10.74 -1.12
C ASP A 148 5.34 -10.61 -2.06
N ILE A 149 5.62 -10.40 -3.35
CA ILE A 149 4.61 -10.14 -4.38
C ILE A 149 4.33 -11.45 -5.11
N ASP A 150 3.10 -11.96 -4.98
CA ASP A 150 2.58 -12.95 -5.92
C ASP A 150 2.09 -12.21 -7.18
N PRO A 151 2.69 -12.42 -8.36
CA PRO A 151 2.30 -11.73 -9.59
C PRO A 151 0.82 -11.88 -9.97
N GLN A 152 0.12 -12.90 -9.46
CA GLN A 152 -1.30 -13.13 -9.71
C GLN A 152 -2.17 -13.01 -8.45
N GLY A 153 -1.55 -12.75 -7.29
CA GLY A 153 -2.24 -12.63 -6.02
C GLY A 153 -2.85 -11.24 -5.77
N PRO A 154 -3.70 -11.12 -4.73
CA PRO A 154 -4.19 -9.84 -4.23
C PRO A 154 -3.05 -8.90 -3.81
N GLU A 155 -3.10 -7.65 -4.25
CA GLU A 155 -2.02 -6.68 -4.06
C GLU A 155 -2.49 -5.30 -3.59
N GLU A 156 -1.58 -4.51 -3.03
CA GLU A 156 -1.83 -3.17 -2.53
C GLU A 156 -2.10 -2.13 -3.62
N CYS A 157 -3.05 -1.24 -3.33
CA CYS A 157 -3.44 -0.14 -4.22
C CYS A 157 -2.31 0.89 -4.44
N GLY A 158 -1.27 0.86 -3.61
CA GLY A 158 -0.14 1.78 -3.67
C GLY A 158 0.63 1.76 -4.99
N MET A 159 0.59 0.65 -5.74
CA MET A 159 1.21 0.59 -7.08
C MET A 159 0.39 1.34 -8.15
N LEU A 160 -0.94 1.33 -8.06
CA LEU A 160 -1.77 2.18 -8.95
C LEU A 160 -1.67 3.66 -8.58
N LEU A 161 -1.64 3.98 -7.28
CA LEU A 161 -1.47 5.35 -6.79
C LEU A 161 -0.11 5.96 -7.21
N GLN A 162 0.91 5.13 -7.44
CA GLN A 162 2.19 5.62 -7.99
C GLN A 162 2.05 6.24 -9.39
N ASN A 163 1.02 5.87 -10.18
CA ASN A 163 0.79 6.44 -11.51
C ASN A 163 0.33 7.91 -11.47
N THR A 164 -0.13 8.40 -10.31
CA THR A 164 -0.57 9.79 -10.08
C THR A 164 0.57 10.68 -9.55
N PHE A 165 1.66 10.06 -9.07
CA PHE A 165 2.75 10.71 -8.34
C PHE A 165 2.32 11.42 -7.05
N VAL A 166 1.11 11.21 -6.53
CA VAL A 166 0.61 11.78 -5.27
C VAL A 166 0.23 10.65 -4.32
N HIS A 167 1.17 10.23 -3.47
CA HIS A 167 0.94 9.11 -2.55
C HIS A 167 1.88 9.10 -1.34
N ALA A 168 1.40 8.64 -0.19
CA ALA A 168 2.17 8.58 1.05
C ALA A 168 3.16 7.38 1.13
N ALA A 169 3.59 6.80 0.01
CA ALA A 169 4.48 5.62 0.03
C ALA A 169 5.96 6.01 -0.04
N GLN A 170 6.26 7.25 -0.41
CA GLN A 170 7.63 7.72 -0.52
C GLN A 170 8.22 7.92 0.88
N VAL A 171 9.45 7.44 1.01
CA VAL A 171 10.25 7.46 2.24
C VAL A 171 11.19 8.65 2.32
N SER A 172 11.30 9.40 1.24
CA SER A 172 12.08 10.64 1.16
C SER A 172 11.42 11.75 2.02
N PRO A 173 12.15 12.36 2.97
CA PRO A 173 11.62 13.44 3.79
C PRO A 173 11.07 14.65 3.00
N ILE A 174 11.78 15.13 1.97
CA ILE A 174 11.35 16.27 1.13
C ILE A 174 10.00 15.96 0.48
N TYR A 175 9.87 14.81 -0.17
CA TYR A 175 8.60 14.46 -0.81
C TYR A 175 7.50 14.22 0.24
N ARG A 176 7.83 13.56 1.35
CA ARG A 176 6.86 13.25 2.39
C ARG A 176 6.34 14.52 3.07
N GLU A 177 7.19 15.48 3.38
CA GLU A 177 6.78 16.80 3.86
C GLU A 177 5.91 17.55 2.87
N TRP A 178 6.27 17.50 1.59
CA TRP A 178 5.44 18.09 0.54
C TRP A 178 4.04 17.46 0.52
N TYR A 179 3.95 16.12 0.53
CA TYR A 179 2.69 15.38 0.53
C TYR A 179 1.84 15.72 1.77
N LEU A 180 2.46 15.79 2.95
CA LEU A 180 1.77 16.11 4.21
C LEU A 180 1.29 17.56 4.30
N ARG A 181 1.73 18.45 3.41
CA ARG A 181 1.22 19.82 3.29
C ARG A 181 0.16 19.99 2.21
N GLN A 182 -0.09 18.95 1.41
CA GLN A 182 -1.08 19.06 0.35
C GLN A 182 -2.49 19.12 0.93
N PRO A 183 -3.33 20.02 0.39
CA PRO A 183 -4.73 20.07 0.77
C PRO A 183 -5.47 18.85 0.22
N VAL A 184 -6.64 18.55 0.77
CA VAL A 184 -7.36 17.29 0.47
C VAL A 184 -7.73 17.18 -1.01
N GLU A 185 -7.95 18.29 -1.71
CA GLU A 185 -8.34 18.37 -3.11
C GLU A 185 -7.26 17.80 -4.05
N VAL A 186 -5.98 17.98 -3.70
CA VAL A 186 -4.85 17.38 -4.44
C VAL A 186 -4.86 15.85 -4.28
N ILE A 187 -5.20 15.37 -3.09
CA ILE A 187 -5.33 13.94 -2.81
C ILE A 187 -6.58 13.38 -3.50
N GLU A 188 -7.69 14.10 -3.49
CA GLU A 188 -8.91 13.74 -4.22
C GLU A 188 -8.67 13.62 -5.71
N ALA A 189 -7.95 14.55 -6.34
CA ALA A 189 -7.61 14.47 -7.76
C ALA A 189 -6.84 13.17 -8.07
N ALA A 190 -5.87 12.81 -7.23
CA ALA A 190 -5.15 11.54 -7.34
C ALA A 190 -6.08 10.33 -7.17
N TYR A 191 -7.04 10.38 -6.26
CA TYR A 191 -8.01 9.30 -6.08
C TYR A 191 -9.03 9.22 -7.24
N ARG A 192 -9.35 10.34 -7.90
CA ARG A 192 -10.15 10.33 -9.15
C ARG A 192 -9.40 9.62 -10.28
N GLU A 193 -8.11 9.89 -10.47
CA GLU A 193 -7.26 9.15 -11.43
C GLU A 193 -7.11 7.67 -11.06
N TYR A 194 -7.02 7.36 -9.76
CA TYR A 194 -7.03 5.98 -9.28
C TYR A 194 -8.36 5.27 -9.58
N ARG A 195 -9.50 5.95 -9.38
CA ARG A 195 -10.83 5.43 -9.75
C ARG A 195 -10.92 5.14 -11.24
N GLN A 196 -10.40 6.02 -12.10
CA GLN A 196 -10.37 5.79 -13.56
C GLN A 196 -9.59 4.52 -13.93
N GLN A 197 -8.49 4.24 -13.24
CA GLN A 197 -7.73 3.00 -13.43
C GLN A 197 -8.53 1.77 -13.00
N LEU A 198 -9.26 1.84 -11.89
CA LEU A 198 -10.18 0.75 -11.47
C LEU A 198 -11.32 0.55 -12.47
N GLN A 199 -11.88 1.64 -13.00
CA GLN A 199 -12.93 1.59 -14.03
C GLN A 199 -12.43 0.91 -15.30
N LEU A 200 -11.22 1.24 -15.76
CA LEU A 200 -10.58 0.57 -16.88
C LEU A 200 -10.40 -0.93 -16.63
N LEU A 201 -9.85 -1.31 -15.47
CA LEU A 201 -9.67 -2.71 -15.09
C LEU A 201 -11.01 -3.48 -14.98
N HIS A 202 -12.06 -2.81 -14.51
CA HIS A 202 -13.39 -3.39 -14.43
C HIS A 202 -14.05 -3.49 -15.81
N TRP A 203 -13.83 -2.52 -16.69
CA TRP A 203 -14.31 -2.57 -18.07
C TRP A 203 -13.64 -3.71 -18.86
N GLU A 204 -12.32 -3.89 -18.72
CA GLU A 204 -11.59 -4.98 -19.37
C GLU A 204 -11.93 -6.35 -18.78
N ARG A 205 -12.24 -6.42 -17.47
CA ARG A 205 -12.59 -7.65 -16.75
C ARG A 205 -13.76 -7.39 -15.80
N PRO A 206 -15.01 -7.39 -16.33
CA PRO A 206 -16.21 -7.20 -15.54
C PRO A 206 -16.35 -8.28 -14.47
N HIS A 207 -16.95 -7.91 -13.34
CA HIS A 207 -17.22 -8.80 -12.23
C HIS A 207 -18.49 -8.34 -11.51
N GLU A 208 -19.37 -9.27 -11.17
CA GLU A 208 -20.69 -8.96 -10.63
C GLU A 208 -20.70 -8.63 -9.12
N GLY A 209 -19.54 -8.71 -8.46
CA GLY A 209 -19.39 -8.42 -7.04
C GLY A 209 -18.82 -7.03 -6.76
N HIS A 210 -17.90 -6.96 -5.79
CA HIS A 210 -17.35 -5.69 -5.31
C HIS A 210 -15.83 -5.70 -5.34
N TRP A 211 -15.24 -4.52 -5.49
CA TRP A 211 -13.80 -4.36 -5.37
C TRP A 211 -13.36 -4.55 -3.92
N LEU A 212 -12.31 -5.33 -3.73
CA LEU A 212 -11.60 -5.47 -2.46
C LEU A 212 -10.24 -4.79 -2.59
N LEU A 213 -10.08 -3.67 -1.90
CA LEU A 213 -8.97 -2.74 -2.03
C LEU A 213 -8.26 -2.60 -0.69
N LYS A 214 -6.94 -2.62 -0.70
CA LYS A 214 -6.14 -2.48 0.52
C LYS A 214 -4.91 -1.63 0.27
N SER A 215 -4.65 -0.69 1.17
CA SER A 215 -3.36 -0.03 1.25
C SER A 215 -3.25 0.77 2.55
N PRO A 216 -2.09 0.74 3.24
CA PRO A 216 -1.86 1.66 4.37
C PRO A 216 -1.89 3.13 3.93
N LEU A 217 -1.72 3.41 2.63
CA LEU A 217 -1.78 4.77 2.08
C LEU A 217 -3.18 5.39 2.18
N HIS A 218 -4.23 4.56 2.24
CA HIS A 218 -5.61 5.02 2.41
C HIS A 218 -5.83 5.74 3.74
N LEU A 219 -4.97 5.48 4.75
CA LEU A 219 -5.06 6.13 6.06
C LEU A 219 -4.94 7.66 5.94
N TYR A 220 -4.08 8.14 5.05
CA TYR A 220 -3.88 9.57 4.78
C TYR A 220 -4.97 10.19 3.90
N ALA A 221 -5.87 9.37 3.36
CA ALA A 221 -6.75 9.73 2.26
C ALA A 221 -8.22 9.36 2.49
N ILE A 222 -8.62 9.02 3.72
CA ILE A 222 -10.04 8.77 4.05
C ILE A 222 -10.92 9.94 3.62
N GLY A 223 -10.44 11.18 3.82
CA GLY A 223 -11.13 12.40 3.38
C GLY A 223 -11.37 12.46 1.86
N ALA A 224 -10.45 11.90 1.07
CA ALA A 224 -10.55 11.82 -0.38
C ALA A 224 -11.36 10.61 -0.88
N LEU A 225 -11.39 9.51 -0.12
CA LEU A 225 -12.19 8.32 -0.45
C LEU A 225 -13.68 8.66 -0.52
N ARG A 226 -14.19 9.45 0.43
CA ARG A 226 -15.61 9.80 0.51
C ARG A 226 -16.18 10.46 -0.76
N PRO A 227 -15.64 11.58 -1.27
CA PRO A 227 -16.18 12.20 -2.48
C PRO A 227 -15.94 11.38 -3.76
N VAL A 228 -14.91 10.53 -3.79
CA VAL A 228 -14.57 9.73 -4.99
C VAL A 228 -15.31 8.39 -5.03
N PHE A 229 -15.55 7.79 -3.87
CA PHE A 229 -16.24 6.52 -3.65
C PHE A 229 -17.29 6.70 -2.54
N PRO A 230 -18.40 7.40 -2.81
CA PRO A 230 -19.39 7.79 -1.79
C PRO A 230 -20.08 6.60 -1.12
N ASP A 231 -20.12 5.45 -1.77
CA ASP A 231 -20.71 4.21 -1.27
C ASP A 231 -19.66 3.20 -0.75
N ALA A 232 -18.40 3.60 -0.60
CA ALA A 232 -17.33 2.75 -0.07
C ALA A 232 -17.62 2.24 1.34
N ALA A 233 -17.22 0.98 1.60
CA ALA A 233 -17.13 0.39 2.93
C ALA A 233 -15.68 0.49 3.41
N ILE A 234 -15.42 1.35 4.39
CA ILE A 234 -14.07 1.64 4.89
C ILE A 234 -13.82 0.86 6.17
N ILE A 235 -12.86 -0.07 6.14
CA ILE A 235 -12.46 -0.86 7.31
C ILE A 235 -11.19 -0.22 7.88
N LEU A 236 -11.27 0.38 9.07
CA LEU A 236 -10.10 0.91 9.77
C LEU A 236 -9.61 -0.13 10.78
N ILE A 237 -8.42 -0.71 10.55
CA ILE A 237 -7.85 -1.67 11.50
C ILE A 237 -7.00 -0.98 12.55
N HIS A 238 -7.36 -1.18 13.81
CA HIS A 238 -6.65 -0.69 15.00
C HIS A 238 -5.70 -1.74 15.58
N ARG A 239 -4.49 -1.29 15.93
CA ARG A 239 -3.44 -2.07 16.59
C ARG A 239 -2.51 -1.10 17.34
N ASP A 240 -1.74 -1.61 18.29
CA ASP A 240 -0.70 -0.85 18.98
C ASP A 240 0.23 -0.13 17.97
N PRO A 241 0.30 1.21 17.97
CA PRO A 241 1.11 1.98 17.04
C PRO A 241 2.61 1.67 17.14
N ARG A 242 3.10 1.15 18.28
CA ARG A 242 4.49 0.69 18.44
C ARG A 242 4.88 -0.35 17.39
N ARG A 243 3.93 -1.22 17.00
CA ARG A 243 4.16 -2.21 15.93
C ARG A 243 4.33 -1.59 14.56
N ALA A 244 3.54 -0.57 14.25
CA ALA A 244 3.63 0.16 12.99
C ALA A 244 4.93 0.96 12.90
N ILE A 245 5.32 1.60 14.00
CA ILE A 245 6.57 2.38 14.13
C ILE A 245 7.78 1.46 13.96
N ALA A 246 7.86 0.37 14.70
CA ALA A 246 8.95 -0.61 14.60
C ALA A 246 9.08 -1.15 13.17
N SER A 247 7.95 -1.49 12.53
CA SER A 247 7.98 -1.96 11.16
C SER A 247 8.40 -0.90 10.16
N MET A 248 7.91 0.33 10.28
CA MET A 248 8.25 1.37 9.32
C MET A 248 9.70 1.81 9.50
N GLY A 249 10.21 1.83 10.73
CA GLY A 249 11.64 2.01 11.02
C GLY A 249 12.49 0.94 10.34
N SER A 250 12.16 -0.35 10.52
CA SER A 250 12.84 -1.45 9.83
C SER A 250 12.78 -1.34 8.31
N PHE A 251 11.60 -1.01 7.76
CA PHE A 251 11.44 -0.78 6.32
C PHE A 251 12.35 0.35 5.83
N LEU A 252 12.45 1.44 6.57
CA LEU A 252 13.33 2.56 6.24
C LEU A 252 14.80 2.16 6.31
N SER A 253 15.23 1.39 7.31
CA SER A 253 16.61 0.89 7.39
C SER A 253 16.96 0.01 6.20
N VAL A 254 16.12 -0.97 5.85
CA VAL A 254 16.36 -1.82 4.68
C VAL A 254 16.27 -1.02 3.37
N ALA A 255 15.36 -0.05 3.28
CA ALA A 255 15.30 0.84 2.14
C ALA A 255 16.58 1.67 2.04
N ASP A 256 17.11 2.20 3.13
CA ASP A 256 18.37 2.95 3.15
C ASP A 256 19.54 2.09 2.67
N ASP A 257 19.66 0.84 3.15
CA ASP A 257 20.69 -0.11 2.71
C ASP A 257 20.61 -0.43 1.21
N VAL A 258 19.39 -0.52 0.67
CA VAL A 258 19.17 -0.77 -0.78
C VAL A 258 19.38 0.49 -1.60
N LEU A 259 19.06 1.64 -1.02
CA LEU A 259 19.03 2.92 -1.72
C LEU A 259 20.36 3.64 -1.68
N THR A 260 21.24 3.40 -0.71
CA THR A 260 22.48 4.16 -0.54
C THR A 260 23.75 3.35 -0.84
N ASP A 261 24.78 4.00 -1.39
CA ASP A 261 26.10 3.37 -1.60
C ASP A 261 26.96 3.71 -0.37
N ASP A 262 27.33 2.71 0.43
CA ASP A 262 28.33 2.81 1.51
C ASP A 262 29.75 2.85 0.93
N ALA A 263 30.02 3.83 0.07
CA ALA A 263 31.37 4.14 -0.38
C ALA A 263 32.13 4.92 0.72
N GLY A 264 32.45 4.23 1.81
CA GLY A 264 33.64 4.52 2.63
C GLY A 264 33.63 5.74 3.55
N GLY A 265 32.51 6.05 4.22
CA GLY A 265 32.50 7.02 5.32
C GLY A 265 31.86 6.42 6.56
N ASP A 266 32.62 6.33 7.64
CA ASP A 266 32.15 6.04 9.01
C ASP A 266 31.32 7.23 9.56
N ASP A 267 30.34 7.69 8.78
CA ASP A 267 29.43 8.79 9.12
C ASP A 267 28.15 8.18 9.74
N THR A 268 28.32 7.29 10.72
CA THR A 268 27.21 6.83 11.58
C THR A 268 26.52 8.01 12.28
N GLU A 269 27.23 9.11 12.52
CA GLU A 269 26.69 10.37 13.05
C GLU A 269 25.76 11.13 12.08
N ARG A 270 25.86 10.90 10.76
CA ARG A 270 25.05 11.59 9.75
C ARG A 270 23.71 10.92 9.48
N ARG A 271 23.56 9.64 9.87
CA ARG A 271 22.31 8.88 9.81
C ARG A 271 21.47 9.21 11.04
N ALA A 272 20.74 10.33 11.00
CA ALA A 272 19.71 10.59 12.00
C ALA A 272 18.76 9.38 12.06
N ALA A 273 18.56 8.82 13.25
CA ALA A 273 17.72 7.64 13.40
C ALA A 273 16.32 7.93 12.82
N PRO A 274 15.74 7.06 11.97
CA PRO A 274 14.49 7.35 11.27
C PRO A 274 13.27 7.44 12.21
N GLY A 275 13.43 7.10 13.49
CA GLY A 275 12.37 7.00 14.48
C GLY A 275 11.47 8.24 14.59
N PRO A 276 11.99 9.45 14.88
CA PRO A 276 11.16 10.63 15.03
C PRO A 276 10.34 10.97 13.76
N LEU A 277 10.93 10.78 12.58
CA LEU A 277 10.21 10.94 11.30
C LEU A 277 9.09 9.90 11.15
N VAL A 278 9.38 8.65 11.49
CA VAL A 278 8.40 7.55 11.49
C VAL A 278 7.24 7.86 12.42
N VAL A 279 7.52 8.25 13.66
CA VAL A 279 6.51 8.64 14.66
C VAL A 279 5.64 9.76 14.11
N ARG A 280 6.24 10.82 13.56
CA ARG A 280 5.50 11.93 12.98
C ARG A 280 4.61 11.50 11.81
N TRP A 281 5.10 10.67 10.89
CA TRP A 281 4.31 10.21 9.75
C TRP A 281 3.14 9.34 10.19
N VAL A 282 3.36 8.38 11.10
CA VAL A 282 2.29 7.54 11.68
C VAL A 282 1.24 8.42 12.37
N ALA A 283 1.67 9.36 13.21
CA ALA A 283 0.77 10.28 13.92
C ALA A 283 -0.07 11.12 12.94
N GLU A 284 0.55 11.65 11.89
CA GLU A 284 -0.14 12.46 10.89
C GLU A 284 -1.17 11.64 10.08
N GLY A 285 -0.84 10.39 9.73
CA GLY A 285 -1.81 9.48 9.10
C GLY A 285 -3.04 9.26 9.98
N LEU A 286 -2.84 8.98 11.27
CA LEU A 286 -3.92 8.79 12.23
C LEU A 286 -4.75 10.06 12.45
N ARG A 287 -4.11 11.23 12.58
CA ARG A 287 -4.81 12.52 12.75
C ARG A 287 -5.67 12.85 11.53
N ARG A 288 -5.17 12.61 10.31
CA ARG A 288 -5.95 12.79 9.08
C ARG A 288 -7.14 11.84 9.01
N ALA A 289 -6.95 10.58 9.39
CA ALA A 289 -8.04 9.61 9.47
C ALA A 289 -9.12 10.06 10.47
N GLU A 290 -8.72 10.51 11.66
CA GLU A 290 -9.63 11.02 12.69
C GLU A 290 -10.38 12.28 12.23
N ALA A 291 -9.69 13.24 11.62
CA ALA A 291 -10.32 14.45 11.10
C ALA A 291 -11.32 14.14 9.97
N ALA A 292 -10.99 13.18 9.10
CA ALA A 292 -11.85 12.76 8.01
C ALA A 292 -13.09 11.99 8.51
N ARG A 293 -12.94 11.18 9.58
CA ARG A 293 -14.01 10.36 10.17
C ARG A 293 -15.26 11.17 10.50
N ALA A 294 -15.11 12.40 11.02
CA ALA A 294 -16.24 13.27 11.37
C ALA A 294 -17.17 13.59 10.17
N HIS A 295 -16.68 13.38 8.94
CA HIS A 295 -17.39 13.67 7.71
C HIS A 295 -17.77 12.40 6.93
N VAL A 296 -17.47 11.20 7.45
CA VAL A 296 -17.86 9.94 6.82
C VAL A 296 -19.30 9.61 7.21
N GLU A 297 -20.13 9.23 6.23
CA GLU A 297 -21.52 8.84 6.47
C GLU A 297 -21.62 7.69 7.49
N PRO A 298 -22.59 7.74 8.42
CA PRO A 298 -22.82 6.65 9.37
C PRO A 298 -22.95 5.29 8.66
N GLY A 299 -22.27 4.27 9.19
CA GLY A 299 -22.28 2.91 8.62
C GLY A 299 -21.37 2.72 7.39
N ARG A 300 -20.57 3.72 7.00
CA ARG A 300 -19.54 3.59 5.93
C ARG A 300 -18.13 3.39 6.44
N LEU A 301 -17.93 3.47 7.76
CA LEU A 301 -16.65 3.18 8.40
C LEU A 301 -16.86 2.18 9.54
N TYR A 302 -16.04 1.13 9.57
CA TYR A 302 -16.05 0.09 10.60
C TYR A 302 -14.66 0.00 11.25
N ASP A 303 -14.63 0.11 12.57
CA ASP A 303 -13.43 -0.11 13.36
C ASP A 303 -13.25 -1.60 13.60
N MET A 304 -12.12 -2.14 13.15
CA MET A 304 -11.73 -3.52 13.36
C MET A 304 -10.51 -3.57 14.27
N TYR A 305 -10.55 -4.38 15.31
CA TYR A 305 -9.43 -4.52 16.23
C TYR A 305 -8.59 -5.74 15.85
N TYR A 306 -7.27 -5.55 15.71
CA TYR A 306 -6.35 -6.62 15.31
C TYR A 306 -6.43 -7.83 16.24
N HIS A 307 -6.51 -7.62 17.55
CA HIS A 307 -6.57 -8.71 18.53
C HIS A 307 -7.87 -9.53 18.42
N GLU A 308 -9.01 -8.89 18.13
CA GLU A 308 -10.28 -9.59 17.87
C GLU A 308 -10.25 -10.37 16.54
N LEU A 309 -9.69 -9.75 15.49
CA LEU A 309 -9.54 -10.39 14.18
C LEU A 309 -8.66 -11.64 14.25
N VAL A 310 -7.61 -11.62 15.08
CA VAL A 310 -6.72 -12.76 15.28
C VAL A 310 -7.39 -13.85 16.13
N ALA A 311 -8.12 -13.46 17.18
CA ALA A 311 -8.79 -14.41 18.07
C ALA A 311 -9.95 -15.16 17.40
N ASP A 312 -10.75 -14.48 16.58
CA ASP A 312 -11.90 -15.05 15.87
C ASP A 312 -12.04 -14.44 14.46
N PRO A 313 -11.26 -14.91 13.47
CA PRO A 313 -11.25 -14.32 12.14
C PRO A 313 -12.61 -14.38 11.43
N LEU A 314 -13.30 -15.52 11.50
CA LEU A 314 -14.57 -15.72 10.81
C LEU A 314 -15.69 -14.92 11.46
N GLY A 315 -15.80 -14.92 12.79
CA GLY A 315 -16.81 -14.10 13.47
C GLY A 315 -16.52 -12.60 13.32
N ALA A 316 -15.26 -12.17 13.28
CA ALA A 316 -14.91 -10.78 12.98
C ALA A 316 -15.37 -10.37 11.57
N VAL A 317 -15.17 -11.22 10.56
CA VAL A 317 -15.65 -10.97 9.19
C VAL A 317 -17.18 -11.02 9.12
N GLN A 318 -17.84 -11.92 9.85
CA GLN A 318 -19.30 -12.00 9.90
C GLN A 318 -19.91 -10.69 10.43
N ARG A 319 -19.36 -10.13 11.53
CA ARG A 319 -19.78 -8.83 12.07
C ARG A 319 -19.54 -7.68 11.10
N LEU A 320 -18.37 -7.68 10.45
CA LEU A 320 -18.01 -6.73 9.41
C LEU A 320 -19.00 -6.76 8.22
N TYR A 321 -19.31 -7.94 7.71
CA TYR A 321 -20.22 -8.12 6.58
C TYR A 321 -21.65 -7.70 6.95
N ALA A 322 -22.10 -8.06 8.16
CA ALA A 322 -23.38 -7.62 8.69
C ALA A 322 -23.47 -6.09 8.80
N HIS A 323 -22.42 -5.43 9.32
CA HIS A 323 -22.38 -3.97 9.45
C HIS A 323 -22.55 -3.26 8.11
N PHE A 324 -21.83 -3.71 7.09
CA PHE A 324 -21.90 -3.09 5.76
C PHE A 324 -23.03 -3.62 4.89
N GLY A 325 -23.73 -4.69 5.29
CA GLY A 325 -24.75 -5.35 4.50
C GLY A 325 -24.19 -6.11 3.29
N TYR A 326 -23.08 -6.82 3.44
CA TYR A 326 -22.59 -7.82 2.49
C TYR A 326 -23.09 -9.22 2.87
N PRO A 327 -23.39 -10.09 1.89
CA PRO A 327 -23.83 -11.45 2.18
C PRO A 327 -22.66 -12.30 2.72
N TYR A 328 -22.82 -12.86 3.92
CA TYR A 328 -21.92 -13.88 4.45
C TYR A 328 -22.41 -15.26 3.98
N THR A 329 -21.86 -15.76 2.88
CA THR A 329 -22.33 -17.01 2.24
C THR A 329 -21.63 -18.24 2.81
N ARG A 330 -22.30 -19.40 2.74
CA ARG A 330 -21.71 -20.70 3.10
C ARG A 330 -20.49 -21.05 2.25
N GLU A 331 -20.50 -20.66 0.96
CA GLU A 331 -19.35 -20.84 0.08
C GLU A 331 -18.14 -20.04 0.57
N PHE A 332 -18.33 -18.75 0.88
CA PHE A 332 -17.29 -17.92 1.45
C PHE A 332 -16.72 -18.53 2.73
N GLU A 333 -17.58 -18.88 3.68
CA GLU A 333 -17.17 -19.47 4.96
C GLU A 333 -16.35 -20.74 4.78
N THR A 334 -16.73 -21.60 3.83
CA THR A 334 -16.03 -22.85 3.53
C THR A 334 -14.63 -22.58 2.96
N ARG A 335 -14.53 -21.66 2.00
CA ARG A 335 -13.24 -21.27 1.39
C ARG A 335 -12.32 -20.56 2.37
N ALA A 336 -12.88 -19.65 3.18
CA ALA A 336 -12.18 -18.95 4.23
C ALA A 336 -11.64 -19.91 5.31
N SER A 337 -12.46 -20.86 5.77
CA SER A 337 -12.05 -21.89 6.73
C SER A 337 -10.92 -22.77 6.19
N ALA A 338 -11.04 -23.24 4.94
CA ALA A 338 -9.99 -24.02 4.29
C ALA A 338 -8.67 -23.23 4.20
N TRP A 339 -8.75 -21.97 3.77
CA TRP A 339 -7.59 -21.09 3.68
C TRP A 339 -6.91 -20.87 5.04
N LEU A 340 -7.70 -20.67 6.12
CA LEU A 340 -7.18 -20.51 7.48
C LEU A 340 -6.44 -21.75 7.98
N MET A 341 -6.93 -22.96 7.66
CA MET A 341 -6.26 -24.22 8.02
C MET A 341 -4.89 -24.37 7.32
N GLU A 342 -4.76 -23.91 6.08
CA GLU A 342 -3.52 -23.97 5.31
C GLU A 342 -2.50 -22.88 5.70
N HIS A 343 -2.99 -21.79 6.28
CA HIS A 343 -2.22 -20.58 6.60
C HIS A 343 -2.31 -20.23 8.10
N PRO A 344 -1.87 -21.12 9.02
CA PRO A 344 -1.84 -20.80 10.44
C PRO A 344 -0.97 -19.56 10.69
N GLN A 345 -1.48 -18.66 11.53
CA GLN A 345 -0.78 -17.42 11.89
C GLN A 345 0.59 -17.71 12.54
N HIS A 346 1.49 -16.74 12.47
CA HIS A 346 2.87 -16.79 12.99
C HIS A 346 3.90 -17.64 12.21
N LYS A 347 3.61 -18.11 10.98
CA LYS A 347 4.63 -18.74 10.11
C LYS A 347 5.83 -17.83 9.78
N HIS A 348 5.65 -16.51 9.86
CA HIS A 348 6.73 -15.53 9.68
C HIS A 348 7.10 -14.97 11.06
N GLY A 349 8.31 -15.32 11.53
CA GLY A 349 8.80 -14.97 12.85
C GLY A 349 8.65 -13.49 13.21
N GLU A 350 8.50 -13.21 14.50
CA GLU A 350 8.41 -11.86 15.01
C GLU A 350 9.81 -11.24 15.06
N HIS A 351 10.04 -10.24 14.22
CA HIS A 351 11.28 -9.47 14.28
C HIS A 351 11.26 -8.61 15.53
N ARG A 352 12.17 -8.91 16.46
CA ARG A 352 12.44 -8.10 17.64
C ARG A 352 13.18 -6.83 17.18
N TYR A 353 12.47 -5.71 17.18
CA TYR A 353 13.09 -4.40 17.02
C TYR A 353 13.06 -3.70 18.35
N ASP A 354 14.23 -3.26 18.79
CA ASP A 354 14.35 -2.40 19.94
C ASP A 354 14.03 -0.97 19.50
N LEU A 355 13.07 -0.32 20.14
CA LEU A 355 12.71 1.08 19.83
C LEU A 355 13.93 2.00 20.02
N GLU A 356 14.85 1.62 20.91
CA GLU A 356 16.12 2.29 21.14
C GLU A 356 17.02 2.31 19.89
N GLN A 357 17.01 1.24 19.07
CA GLN A 357 17.76 1.21 17.80
C GLN A 357 17.21 2.18 16.75
N LEU A 358 15.96 2.62 16.91
CA LEU A 358 15.34 3.65 16.08
C LEU A 358 15.53 5.05 16.68
N GLY A 359 16.30 5.19 17.77
CA GLY A 359 16.46 6.44 18.50
C GLY A 359 15.17 6.92 19.16
N LEU A 360 14.27 5.99 19.50
CA LEU A 360 12.98 6.29 20.11
C LEU A 360 12.95 5.86 21.57
N ASP A 361 12.47 6.76 22.42
CA ASP A 361 12.09 6.42 23.78
C ASP A 361 10.60 6.03 23.86
N HIS A 362 10.25 5.20 24.85
CA HIS A 362 8.88 4.76 25.05
C HIS A 362 7.90 5.89 25.37
N ARG A 363 8.37 6.96 26.05
CA ARG A 363 7.55 8.10 26.47
C ARG A 363 7.11 8.93 25.29
N MET A 364 7.98 9.18 24.31
CA MET A 364 7.67 9.89 23.06
C MET A 364 6.53 9.22 22.31
N ILE A 365 6.54 7.88 22.24
CA ILE A 365 5.45 7.14 21.59
C ILE A 365 4.16 7.27 22.43
N GLU A 366 4.25 7.10 23.74
CA GLU A 366 3.10 7.24 24.63
C GLU A 366 2.48 8.64 24.54
N ASP A 367 3.27 9.70 24.69
CA ASP A 367 2.84 11.10 24.58
C ASP A 367 2.23 11.43 23.21
N THR A 368 2.76 10.83 22.14
CA THR A 368 2.29 11.10 20.77
C THR A 368 0.99 10.35 20.44
N PHE A 369 0.79 9.16 20.99
CA PHE A 369 -0.28 8.24 20.58
C PHE A 369 -1.31 7.91 21.67
N SER A 370 -1.16 8.40 22.90
CA SER A 370 -2.11 8.20 24.00
C SER A 370 -3.54 8.53 23.60
N TRP A 371 -3.76 9.68 22.95
CA TRP A 371 -5.07 10.09 22.43
C TRP A 371 -5.72 9.03 21.53
N TYR A 372 -4.93 8.29 20.75
CA TYR A 372 -5.41 7.27 19.83
C TYR A 372 -5.62 5.94 20.57
N THR A 373 -4.66 5.51 21.38
CA THR A 373 -4.77 4.26 22.12
C THR A 373 -5.88 4.28 23.16
N GLU A 374 -6.10 5.41 23.83
CA GLU A 374 -7.18 5.62 24.80
C GLU A 374 -8.55 5.67 24.11
N ARG A 375 -8.69 6.51 23.07
CA ARG A 375 -9.96 6.64 22.31
C ARG A 375 -10.46 5.30 21.77
N TYR A 376 -9.55 4.50 21.24
CA TYR A 376 -9.87 3.22 20.60
C TYR A 376 -9.66 2.02 21.51
N HIS A 377 -9.35 2.21 22.81
CA HIS A 377 -9.14 1.13 23.79
C HIS A 377 -8.17 0.05 23.29
N ILE A 378 -7.08 0.47 22.65
CA ILE A 378 -6.13 -0.44 22.01
C ILE A 378 -5.22 -1.04 23.10
N PRO A 379 -5.21 -2.37 23.29
CA PRO A 379 -4.34 -2.98 24.27
C PRO A 379 -2.87 -2.84 23.84
N PRO A 380 -1.95 -2.57 24.79
CA PRO A 380 -0.52 -2.59 24.49
C PRO A 380 -0.09 -4.01 24.12
N GLU A 381 0.75 -4.14 23.10
CA GLU A 381 1.36 -5.43 22.77
C GLU A 381 2.76 -5.50 23.36
N SER A 382 3.00 -6.45 24.26
CA SER A 382 4.34 -6.69 24.82
C SER A 382 5.38 -6.94 23.71
N PRO A 383 6.64 -6.49 23.86
CA PRO A 383 7.72 -7.03 23.06
C PRO A 383 7.72 -8.55 23.25
N SER A 384 7.58 -9.30 22.17
CA SER A 384 7.50 -10.76 22.25
C SER A 384 8.80 -11.32 22.83
N THR A 385 8.69 -12.09 23.91
CA THR A 385 9.78 -12.93 24.42
C THR A 385 9.83 -14.20 23.59
N ALA A 386 10.56 -14.19 22.48
CA ALA A 386 10.86 -15.41 21.73
C ALA A 386 12.28 -15.92 22.06
N VAL A 387 12.34 -17.23 22.32
CA VAL A 387 13.49 -18.04 22.73
C VAL A 387 14.69 -17.84 21.80
N THR A 388 15.86 -17.59 22.40
CA THR A 388 17.17 -17.50 21.74
C THR A 388 17.39 -18.70 20.81
N PRO A 389 17.73 -18.51 19.52
CA PRO A 389 18.14 -19.62 18.68
C PRO A 389 19.39 -20.25 19.30
N ALA A 390 19.36 -21.57 19.54
CA ALA A 390 20.54 -22.29 19.98
C ALA A 390 21.71 -22.02 19.02
N PRO A 391 22.93 -21.80 19.53
CA PRO A 391 24.08 -21.48 18.67
C PRO A 391 24.29 -22.59 17.65
N ARG A 392 24.36 -22.21 16.38
CA ARG A 392 24.72 -23.12 15.27
C ARG A 392 26.04 -23.79 15.63
N ARG A 393 26.03 -25.10 15.88
CA ARG A 393 27.24 -25.90 15.89
C ARG A 393 27.88 -25.81 14.51
N MET A 394 29.08 -25.25 14.45
CA MET A 394 29.93 -25.34 13.26
C MET A 394 30.20 -26.83 12.96
N PRO A 395 30.09 -27.28 11.70
CA PRO A 395 30.58 -28.58 11.33
C PRO A 395 32.13 -28.57 11.38
N GLY A 396 32.69 -29.50 12.15
CA GLY A 396 34.12 -29.78 12.20
C GLY A 396 34.57 -30.77 11.13
#